data_AF-A0AA88YXI2-F1
#
_entry.id   AF-A0AA88YXI2-F1
#
_cell.length_a   1.000
_cell.length_b   1.000
_cell.length_c   1.000
_cell.angle_alpha   90.00
_cell.angle_beta   90.00
_cell.angle_gamma   90.00
#
_symmetry.space_group_name_H-M   'P 1'
#
loop_
_entity.id
_entity.type
_entity.pdbx_description
1 polymer ?
#
loop_
_entity_poly.entity_id
_entity_poly.type
_entity_poly.pdbx_seq_one_letter_code
_entity_poly.pdbx_strand_id
1 'polypeptide(L)'
;MLDFETAAHIAIKDVFHGIFTKACFFHITQCIWRKAQATGLQILHRDNSDIKTLVRRADILPLVPLDTIDDVWFQAVENSDDVDISDVTQPFTDYVTDQWVETTSGQTDIQQP
;
A
#
# COMPACT_ATOMS: atom_id res chain seq x y z
N MET A 1 -7.57 -16.50 -5.24
CA MET A 1 -6.66 -15.63 -4.47
C MET A 1 -6.63 -14.31 -5.21
N LEU A 2 -7.07 -13.25 -4.56
CA LEU A 2 -7.41 -11.98 -5.19
C LEU A 2 -6.32 -10.95 -4.89
N ASP A 3 -6.08 -10.04 -5.83
CA ASP A 3 -5.34 -8.82 -5.55
C ASP A 3 -6.14 -7.96 -4.55
N PHE A 4 -5.47 -7.47 -3.52
CA PHE A 4 -6.11 -6.71 -2.43
C PHE A 4 -6.17 -5.20 -2.70
N GLU A 5 -5.94 -4.80 -3.96
CA GLU A 5 -6.15 -3.42 -4.41
C GLU A 5 -7.60 -3.01 -4.17
N THR A 6 -7.80 -1.74 -3.82
CA THR A 6 -9.13 -1.28 -3.40
C THR A 6 -10.16 -1.40 -4.52
N ALA A 7 -9.74 -1.22 -5.78
CA ALA A 7 -10.59 -1.44 -6.95
C ALA A 7 -11.15 -2.88 -7.00
N ALA A 8 -10.32 -3.89 -6.71
CA ALA A 8 -10.74 -5.30 -6.71
C ALA A 8 -11.70 -5.59 -5.55
N HIS A 9 -11.50 -4.97 -4.39
CA HIS A 9 -12.41 -5.10 -3.26
C HIS A 9 -13.77 -4.46 -3.56
N ILE A 10 -13.79 -3.25 -4.14
CA ILE A 10 -15.03 -2.54 -4.50
C ILE A 10 -15.83 -3.37 -5.52
N ALA A 11 -15.19 -3.84 -6.59
CA ALA A 11 -15.86 -4.65 -7.61
C ALA A 11 -16.49 -5.93 -7.05
N ILE A 12 -15.85 -6.58 -6.08
CA ILE A 12 -16.40 -7.77 -5.43
C ILE A 12 -17.62 -7.43 -4.58
N LYS A 13 -17.56 -6.34 -3.80
CA LYS A 13 -18.71 -5.89 -2.99
C LYS A 13 -19.90 -5.53 -3.86
N ASP A 14 -19.67 -4.96 -5.05
CA ASP A 14 -20.70 -4.59 -6.01
C ASP A 14 -21.38 -5.82 -6.65
N VAL A 15 -20.61 -6.86 -6.98
CA VAL A 15 -21.16 -8.07 -7.63
C VAL A 15 -21.72 -9.09 -6.63
N PHE A 16 -21.13 -9.20 -5.44
CA PHE A 16 -21.47 -10.22 -4.45
C PHE A 16 -21.85 -9.59 -3.11
N HIS A 17 -23.15 -9.45 -2.87
CA HIS A 17 -23.67 -8.92 -1.62
C HIS A 17 -23.53 -9.94 -0.47
N GLY A 18 -23.13 -9.47 0.72
CA GLY A 18 -23.14 -10.28 1.95
C GLY A 18 -21.93 -11.20 2.15
N ILE A 19 -20.85 -11.04 1.37
CA ILE A 19 -19.61 -11.80 1.57
C ILE A 19 -18.63 -11.06 2.47
N PHE A 20 -17.84 -11.83 3.25
CA PHE A 20 -16.73 -11.30 4.05
C PHE A 20 -15.41 -11.58 3.34
N THR A 21 -14.76 -10.53 2.83
CA THR A 21 -13.42 -10.63 2.25
C THR A 21 -12.40 -10.69 3.37
N LYS A 22 -11.60 -11.77 3.43
CA LYS A 22 -10.47 -11.87 4.36
C LYS A 22 -9.18 -11.50 3.64
N ALA A 23 -8.50 -10.47 4.16
CA ALA A 23 -7.15 -10.16 3.75
C ALA A 23 -6.16 -11.20 4.32
N CYS A 24 -5.27 -11.71 3.48
CA CYS A 24 -4.16 -12.56 3.91
C CYS A 24 -2.89 -11.75 3.80
N PHE A 25 -2.17 -11.57 4.90
CA PHE A 25 -0.94 -10.79 4.95
C PHE A 25 0.05 -11.21 3.86
N PHE A 26 0.24 -12.51 3.66
CA PHE A 26 1.10 -13.06 2.61
C PHE A 26 0.74 -12.56 1.19
N HIS A 27 -0.54 -12.41 0.89
CA HIS A 27 -0.99 -11.95 -0.43
C HIS A 27 -0.80 -10.45 -0.58
N ILE A 28 -0.98 -9.68 0.50
CA ILE A 28 -0.74 -8.24 0.48
C ILE A 28 0.74 -7.97 0.22
N THR A 29 1.64 -8.65 0.95
CA THR A 29 3.10 -8.52 0.71
C THR A 29 3.49 -8.93 -0.71
N GLN A 30 2.79 -9.90 -1.31
CA GLN A 30 3.01 -10.26 -2.70
C GLN A 30 2.54 -9.18 -3.69
N CYS A 31 1.38 -8.56 -3.47
CA CYS A 31 0.89 -7.47 -4.31
C CYS A 31 1.84 -6.27 -4.27
N ILE A 32 2.29 -5.89 -3.06
CA ILE A 32 3.24 -4.79 -2.86
C ILE A 32 4.57 -5.09 -3.54
N TRP A 33 5.11 -6.29 -3.35
CA TRP A 33 6.35 -6.69 -4.00
C TRP A 33 6.23 -6.68 -5.54
N ARG A 34 5.13 -7.20 -6.09
CA ARG A 34 4.89 -7.14 -7.55
C ARG A 34 4.84 -5.70 -8.05
N LYS A 35 4.26 -4.77 -7.29
CA LYS A 35 4.28 -3.36 -7.67
C LYS A 35 5.67 -2.77 -7.61
N ALA A 36 6.44 -3.03 -6.54
CA ALA A 36 7.83 -2.59 -6.44
C ALA A 36 8.68 -3.10 -7.61
N GLN A 37 8.43 -4.32 -8.09
CA GLN A 37 9.07 -4.84 -9.31
C GLN A 37 8.62 -4.08 -10.56
N ALA A 38 7.31 -3.85 -10.71
CA ALA A 38 6.74 -3.17 -11.87
C ALA A 38 7.18 -1.70 -11.99
N THR A 39 7.47 -1.04 -10.87
CA THR A 39 7.99 0.34 -10.82
C THR A 39 9.53 0.40 -10.91
N GLY A 40 10.20 -0.73 -11.09
CA GLY A 40 11.65 -0.79 -11.28
C GLY A 40 12.48 -0.82 -9.99
N LEU A 41 11.85 -0.83 -8.81
CA LEU A 41 12.55 -0.86 -7.53
C LEU A 41 13.28 -2.17 -7.27
N GLN A 42 12.99 -3.25 -8.00
CA GLN A 42 13.66 -4.55 -7.80
C GLN A 42 15.19 -4.47 -7.80
N ILE A 43 15.76 -3.67 -8.70
CA ILE A 43 17.22 -3.53 -8.83
C ILE A 43 17.78 -2.84 -7.60
N LEU A 44 17.21 -1.69 -7.22
CA LEU A 44 17.64 -0.92 -6.06
C LEU A 44 17.39 -1.64 -4.74
N HIS A 45 16.27 -2.38 -4.64
CA HIS A 45 15.92 -3.17 -3.47
C HIS A 45 16.96 -4.24 -3.14
N ARG A 46 17.85 -4.64 -4.07
CA ARG A 46 18.93 -5.59 -3.75
C ARG A 46 19.98 -4.98 -2.83
N ASP A 47 20.38 -3.75 -3.12
CA ASP A 47 21.61 -3.16 -2.58
C ASP A 47 21.39 -1.87 -1.78
N ASN A 48 20.21 -1.25 -1.87
CA ASN A 48 19.85 -0.05 -1.12
C ASN A 48 18.96 -0.41 0.09
N SER A 49 19.44 -0.10 1.31
CA SER A 49 18.72 -0.37 2.57
C SER A 49 17.45 0.46 2.75
N ASP A 50 17.41 1.65 2.18
CA ASP A 50 16.32 2.59 2.35
C ASP A 50 15.15 2.18 1.46
N ILE A 51 15.43 1.73 0.23
CA ILE A 51 14.44 1.10 -0.64
C ILE A 51 13.89 -0.19 -0.02
N LYS A 52 14.74 -1.03 0.59
CA LYS A 52 14.26 -2.21 1.34
C LYS A 52 13.34 -1.81 2.50
N THR A 53 13.66 -0.73 3.19
CA THR A 53 12.88 -0.24 4.32
C THR A 53 11.56 0.34 3.85
N LEU A 54 11.54 1.14 2.78
CA LEU A 54 10.33 1.70 2.18
C LEU A 54 9.35 0.60 1.76
N VAL A 55 9.82 -0.41 1.02
CA VAL A 55 8.97 -1.54 0.59
C VAL A 55 8.42 -2.31 1.79
N ARG A 56 9.24 -2.55 2.83
CA ARG A 56 8.77 -3.20 4.07
C ARG A 56 7.75 -2.37 4.85
N ARG A 57 7.88 -1.03 4.84
CA ARG A 57 6.91 -0.15 5.48
C ARG A 57 5.57 -0.20 4.76
N ALA A 58 5.58 -0.29 3.43
CA ALA A 58 4.37 -0.57 2.66
C ALA A 58 3.77 -1.95 3.02
N ASP A 59 4.59 -3.00 3.12
CA ASP A 59 4.15 -4.37 3.45
C ASP A 59 3.34 -4.45 4.75
N ILE A 60 3.72 -3.67 5.76
CA ILE A 60 3.08 -3.68 7.08
C ILE A 60 1.93 -2.68 7.23
N LEU A 61 1.72 -1.81 6.25
CA LEU A 61 0.72 -0.73 6.32
C LEU A 61 -0.70 -1.23 6.66
N PRO A 62 -1.19 -2.37 6.15
CA PRO A 62 -2.50 -2.92 6.54
C PRO A 62 -2.62 -3.34 8.01
N LEU A 63 -1.51 -3.41 8.74
CA LEU A 63 -1.48 -3.74 10.16
C LEU A 63 -1.45 -2.49 11.05
N VAL A 64 -1.35 -1.30 10.45
CA VAL A 64 -1.36 -0.01 11.14
C VAL A 64 -2.81 0.38 11.45
N PRO A 65 -3.12 0.95 12.64
CA PRO A 65 -4.43 1.51 12.93
C PRO A 65 -4.84 2.56 11.89
N LEU A 66 -6.10 2.50 11.42
CA LEU A 66 -6.60 3.34 10.32
C LEU A 66 -6.50 4.84 10.64
N ASP A 67 -6.63 5.22 11.90
CA ASP A 67 -6.52 6.61 12.38
C ASP A 67 -5.09 7.16 12.37
N THR A 68 -4.09 6.30 12.12
CA THR A 68 -2.67 6.65 12.10
C THR A 68 -1.98 6.28 10.80
N ILE A 69 -2.71 5.69 9.85
CA ILE A 69 -2.15 5.12 8.62
C ILE A 69 -1.48 6.19 7.75
N ASP A 70 -2.13 7.36 7.63
CA ASP A 70 -1.64 8.52 6.90
C ASP A 70 -0.32 9.01 7.51
N ASP A 71 -0.32 9.28 8.83
CA ASP A 71 0.85 9.77 9.55
C ASP A 71 2.05 8.82 9.42
N VAL A 72 1.81 7.52 9.62
CA VAL A 72 2.87 6.49 9.55
C VAL A 72 3.41 6.36 8.12
N TRP A 73 2.54 6.44 7.11
CA TRP A 73 2.97 6.34 5.71
C TRP A 73 3.72 7.57 5.23
N PHE A 74 3.23 8.78 5.50
CA PHE A 74 3.90 9.99 5.05
C PHE A 74 5.24 10.19 5.77
N GLN A 75 5.33 9.88 7.06
CA GLN A 75 6.63 9.80 7.74
C GLN A 75 7.56 8.75 7.12
N ALA A 76 7.01 7.62 6.63
CA ALA A 76 7.80 6.60 5.98
C ALA A 76 8.45 7.11 4.68
N VAL A 77 7.67 7.85 3.88
CA VAL A 77 8.09 8.46 2.61
C VAL A 77 9.11 9.56 2.85
N GLU A 78 8.84 10.50 3.77
CA GLU A 78 9.75 11.61 4.12
C GLU A 78 11.11 11.09 4.60
N ASN A 79 11.13 10.05 5.43
CA ASN A 79 12.37 9.44 5.90
C ASN A 79 13.17 8.70 4.81
N SER A 80 12.57 8.47 3.64
CA SER A 80 13.22 7.89 2.47
C SER A 80 13.48 8.90 1.36
N ASP A 81 13.12 10.16 1.56
CA ASP A 81 13.21 11.23 0.56
C ASP A 81 14.64 11.76 0.50
N ASP A 82 15.51 11.00 -0.17
CA ASP A 82 16.78 11.52 -0.69
C ASP A 82 16.51 12.07 -2.10
N VAL A 83 16.98 13.30 -2.37
CA VAL A 83 16.73 14.04 -3.62
C VAL A 83 17.14 13.21 -4.84
N ASP A 84 18.16 12.37 -4.70
CA ASP A 84 18.69 11.52 -5.77
C ASP A 84 17.84 10.27 -6.07
N ILE A 85 16.92 9.87 -5.17
CA ILE A 85 16.09 8.65 -5.33
C ILE A 85 14.59 8.92 -5.39
N SER A 86 14.14 10.13 -5.03
CA SER A 86 12.73 10.53 -4.98
C SER A 86 12.00 10.25 -6.30
N ASP A 87 12.58 10.67 -7.44
CA ASP A 87 12.05 10.42 -8.79
C ASP A 87 11.87 8.92 -9.10
N VAL A 88 12.70 8.07 -8.51
CA VAL A 88 12.67 6.61 -8.71
C VAL A 88 11.63 5.95 -7.82
N THR A 89 11.44 6.46 -6.60
CA THR A 89 10.47 5.93 -5.64
C THR A 89 9.05 6.42 -5.89
N GLN A 90 8.87 7.60 -6.50
CA GLN A 90 7.59 8.25 -6.68
C GLN A 90 6.49 7.34 -7.28
N PRO A 91 6.74 6.57 -8.37
CA PRO A 91 5.68 5.73 -8.95
C PRO A 91 5.20 4.62 -8.00
N PHE A 92 6.07 4.17 -7.09
CA PHE A 92 5.71 3.18 -6.09
C PHE A 92 4.96 3.83 -4.92
N THR A 93 5.45 4.97 -4.44
CA THR A 93 4.82 5.66 -3.30
C THR A 93 3.43 6.17 -3.66
N ASP A 94 3.25 6.72 -4.87
CA ASP A 94 1.94 7.14 -5.39
C ASP A 94 0.95 5.98 -5.39
N TYR A 95 1.37 4.82 -5.92
CA TYR A 95 0.53 3.63 -5.91
C TYR A 95 0.10 3.23 -4.49
N VAL A 96 1.03 3.24 -3.54
CA VAL A 96 0.72 2.83 -2.15
C VAL A 96 -0.24 3.83 -1.52
N THR A 97 0.00 5.13 -1.72
CA THR A 97 -0.87 6.22 -1.26
C THR A 97 -2.28 6.08 -1.82
N ASP A 98 -2.42 5.99 -3.15
CA ASP A 98 -3.73 5.89 -3.81
C ASP A 98 -4.50 4.66 -3.35
N GLN A 99 -3.85 3.49 -3.30
CA GLN A 99 -4.55 2.23 -3.07
C GLN A 99 -4.86 1.96 -1.59
N TRP A 100 -4.01 2.41 -0.66
CA TRP A 100 -4.05 1.95 0.72
C TRP A 100 -4.24 3.07 1.75
N VAL A 101 -3.95 4.32 1.38
CA VAL A 101 -4.02 5.48 2.29
C VAL A 101 -5.26 6.31 1.95
N GLU A 102 -5.30 6.93 0.78
CA GLU A 102 -6.39 7.85 0.40
C GLU A 102 -7.76 7.16 0.24
N THR A 103 -7.78 5.90 -0.22
CA THR A 103 -9.05 5.19 -0.33
C THR A 103 -9.59 4.71 1.03
N THR A 104 -8.75 4.68 2.07
CA THR A 104 -9.16 4.36 3.45
C THR A 104 -9.82 5.57 4.11
N SER A 105 -9.30 6.78 3.87
CA SER A 105 -9.83 8.05 4.38
C SER A 105 -11.25 8.35 3.88
N GLY A 106 -11.67 7.75 2.75
CA GLY A 106 -13.02 7.86 2.20
C GLY A 106 -14.05 6.86 2.74
N GLN A 107 -13.64 5.86 3.54
CA GLN A 107 -14.57 4.85 4.10
C GLN A 107 -15.16 5.23 5.46
N THR A 108 -14.73 6.33 6.09
CA THR A 108 -15.25 6.80 7.38
C THR A 108 -16.66 7.37 7.33
N ASP A 109 -17.24 7.64 6.16
CA ASP A 109 -18.62 8.18 6.04
C ASP A 109 -19.70 7.11 5.84
N ILE A 110 -19.34 5.82 5.78
CA ILE A 110 -20.32 4.73 5.65
C ILE A 110 -19.99 3.60 6.63
N GLN A 111 -20.03 3.88 7.93
CA GLN A 111 -20.59 2.96 8.92
C GLN A 111 -20.52 3.62 10.32
N GLN A 112 -21.66 4.00 10.89
CA GLN A 112 -22.19 3.39 12.13
C GLN A 112 -23.53 4.04 12.51
N PRO A 113 -24.40 3.30 13.22
CA PRO A 113 -25.87 3.39 13.15
C PRO A 113 -26.50 4.67 13.73
#